data_AF-B2A5Y5-F1
#
_entry.id   AF-B2A5Y5-F1
#
_cell.length_a   1.000
_cell.length_b   1.000
_cell.length_c   1.000
_cell.angle_alpha   90.00
_cell.angle_beta   90.00
_cell.angle_gamma   90.00
#
_symmetry.space_group_name_H-M   'P 1'
#
loop_
_entity.id
_entity.type
_entity.pdbx_description
1 polymer ?
#
loop_
_entity_poly.entity_id
_entity_poly.type
_entity_poly.pdbx_seq_one_letter_code
_entity_poly.pdbx_strand_id
1 'polypeptide(L)' 'MIKVNHKEFEWEQGITVESLLIKLKHDEDFENLIGETATVIVNREVVPKENYRSHEIEDGDVIFIYPPIAGGT' A
#
# COMPACT_ATOMS: atom_id res chain seq x y z
N MET A 1 -9.97 11.30 0.39
CA MET A 1 -8.86 11.04 1.31
C MET A 1 -8.74 9.55 1.54
N ILE A 2 -7.53 9.03 1.66
CA ILE A 2 -7.25 7.63 2.05
C ILE A 2 -6.41 7.62 3.32
N LYS A 3 -6.37 6.48 4.01
CA LYS A 3 -5.56 6.31 5.22
C LYS A 3 -4.55 5.19 5.02
N VAL A 4 -3.25 5.50 5.06
CA VAL A 4 -2.16 4.52 4.90
C VAL A 4 -1.35 4.45 6.18
N ASN A 5 -1.25 3.27 6.82
CA ASN A 5 -0.55 3.06 8.10
C ASN A 5 -0.82 4.17 9.13
N HIS A 6 -2.11 4.47 9.35
CA HIS A 6 -2.59 5.52 10.27
C HIS A 6 -2.39 6.97 9.84
N LYS A 7 -1.71 7.26 8.73
CA LYS A 7 -1.55 8.61 8.16
C LYS A 7 -2.60 8.88 7.08
N GLU A 8 -3.06 10.12 7.00
CA GLU A 8 -4.02 10.57 5.99
C GLU A 8 -3.28 11.09 4.76
N PHE A 9 -3.76 10.69 3.58
CA PHE A 9 -3.23 11.14 2.29
C PHE A 9 -4.37 11.64 1.41
N GLU A 10 -4.05 12.63 0.57
CA GLU A 10 -4.94 13.01 -0.53
C GLU A 10 -5.05 11.87 -1.53
N TRP A 11 -6.29 11.52 -1.84
CA TRP A 11 -6.62 10.51 -2.84
C TRP A 11 -6.84 11.18 -4.19
N GLU A 12 -6.37 10.52 -5.24
CA GLU A 12 -6.54 10.94 -6.62
C GLU A 12 -7.30 9.85 -7.37
N GLN A 13 -8.19 10.23 -8.29
CA GLN A 13 -9.03 9.27 -9.01
C GLN A 13 -8.18 8.37 -9.92
N GLY A 14 -8.46 7.06 -9.89
CA GLY A 14 -7.81 6.07 -10.75
C GLY A 14 -6.42 5.63 -10.30
N ILE A 15 -6.04 5.89 -9.04
CA ILE A 15 -4.80 5.34 -8.49
C ILE A 15 -4.98 3.86 -8.14
N THR A 16 -3.94 3.08 -8.40
CA THR A 16 -3.89 1.65 -8.04
C THR A 16 -2.96 1.44 -6.85
N VAL A 17 -2.99 0.25 -6.26
CA VAL A 17 -2.04 -0.14 -5.21
C VAL A 17 -0.59 0.01 -5.68
N GLU A 18 -0.26 -0.37 -6.93
CA GLU A 18 1.09 -0.19 -7.47
C GLU A 18 1.49 1.29 -7.53
N SER A 19 0.61 2.15 -8.05
CA SER A 19 0.87 3.59 -8.14
C SER A 19 1.05 4.23 -6.76
N LEU A 20 0.23 3.82 -5.77
CA LEU A 20 0.38 4.27 -4.39
C LEU A 20 1.74 3.88 -3.81
N LEU A 21 2.14 2.61 -3.98
CA LEU A 21 3.44 2.13 -3.47
C LEU A 21 4.62 2.88 -4.11
N ILE A 22 4.56 3.17 -5.41
CA ILE A 22 5.58 3.96 -6.10
C ILE A 22 5.65 5.38 -5.51
N LYS A 23 4.51 6.02 -5.26
CA LYS A 23 4.43 7.36 -4.66
C LYS A 23 5.02 7.37 -3.25
N LEU A 24 4.68 6.37 -2.44
CA LEU A 24 5.15 6.24 -1.05
C LEU A 24 6.61 5.79 -0.94
N LYS A 25 7.23 5.22 -1.98
CA LYS A 25 8.65 4.84 -1.94
C LYS A 25 9.59 6.02 -1.73
N HIS A 26 9.14 7.23 -2.06
CA HIS A 26 9.87 8.47 -1.86
C HIS A 26 9.54 9.17 -0.53
N ASP A 27 8.62 8.61 0.26
CA ASP A 27 8.24 9.11 1.57
C ASP A 27 9.14 8.46 2.63
N GLU A 28 9.80 9.28 3.46
CA GLU A 28 10.77 8.82 4.47
C GLU A 28 10.15 7.85 5.49
N ASP A 29 8.83 7.94 5.74
CA ASP A 29 8.14 7.04 6.66
C ASP A 29 7.84 5.66 6.06
N PHE A 30 7.90 5.52 4.73
CA PHE A 30 7.49 4.32 4.01
C PHE A 30 8.60 3.69 3.16
N GLU A 31 9.73 4.38 2.92
CA GLU A 31 10.82 3.86 2.09
C GLU A 31 11.29 2.46 2.54
N ASN A 32 11.31 2.22 3.85
CA ASN A 32 11.79 0.98 4.46
C ASN A 32 10.71 -0.13 4.50
N LEU A 33 9.46 0.21 4.23
CA LEU A 33 8.32 -0.72 4.19
C LEU A 33 8.08 -1.28 2.78
N ILE A 34 8.46 -0.51 1.76
CA ILE A 34 8.12 -0.77 0.36
C ILE A 34 9.29 -1.48 -0.33
N GLY A 35 9.39 -2.79 -0.08
CA GLY A 35 10.26 -3.71 -0.82
C GLY A 35 9.53 -4.48 -1.92
N GLU A 36 10.25 -5.35 -2.65
CA GLU A 36 9.66 -6.21 -3.70
C GLU A 36 8.54 -7.13 -3.19
N THR A 37 8.45 -7.33 -1.88
CA THR A 37 7.60 -8.31 -1.22
C THR A 37 6.74 -7.69 -0.10
N ALA A 38 6.50 -6.38 -0.17
CA ALA A 38 5.59 -5.71 0.75
C ALA A 38 4.16 -6.28 0.66
N THR A 39 3.56 -6.55 1.82
CA THR A 39 2.17 -7.01 1.93
C THR A 39 1.27 -5.81 2.09
N VAL A 40 0.29 -5.67 1.19
CA VAL A 40 -0.71 -4.60 1.24
C VAL A 40 -2.06 -5.18 1.64
N ILE A 41 -2.72 -4.52 2.59
CA ILE A 41 -4.07 -4.84 3.04
C ILE A 41 -4.94 -3.61 2.80
N VAL A 42 -6.04 -3.76 2.07
CA VAL A 42 -7.04 -2.70 1.83
C VAL A 42 -8.33 -3.12 2.51
N ASN A 43 -8.89 -2.27 3.38
CA ASN A 43 -10.15 -2.51 4.09
C ASN A 43 -10.24 -3.89 4.79
N ARG A 44 -9.11 -4.37 5.33
CA ARG A 44 -8.94 -5.69 6.00
C ARG A 44 -8.80 -6.89 5.07
N GLU A 45 -8.71 -6.68 3.76
CA GLU A 45 -8.46 -7.73 2.79
C GLU A 45 -7.03 -7.64 2.26
N VAL A 46 -6.34 -8.77 2.23
CA VAL A 46 -4.99 -8.84 1.65
C VAL A 46 -5.11 -8.74 0.14
N VAL A 47 -4.45 -7.76 -0.47
CA VAL A 47 -4.37 -7.64 -1.92
C VAL A 47 -3.20 -8.49 -2.40
N PRO A 48 -3.42 -9.49 -3.28
CA PRO A 48 -2.32 -10.24 -3.88
C PRO A 48 -1.44 -9.32 -4.74
N LYS A 49 -0.12 -9.55 -4.74
CA LYS A 49 0.83 -8.73 -5.52
C LYS A 49 0.49 -8.68 -7.02
N GLU A 50 -0.02 -9.77 -7.57
CA GLU A 50 -0.48 -9.86 -8.97
C GLU A 50 -1.60 -8.84 -9.30
N ASN A 51 -2.38 -8.45 -8.30
CA ASN A 51 -3.48 -7.50 -8.44
C ASN A 51 -3.08 -6.05 -8.17
N TYR A 52 -1.84 -5.76 -7.77
CA TYR A 52 -1.46 -4.38 -7.43
C TYR A 52 -1.65 -3.39 -8.58
N ARG A 53 -1.52 -3.87 -9.82
CA ARG A 53 -1.71 -3.05 -11.03
C ARG A 53 -3.16 -2.80 -11.42
N SER A 54 -4.08 -3.63 -10.95
CA SER A 54 -5.50 -3.61 -11.34
C SER A 54 -6.43 -3.28 -10.19
N HIS A 55 -5.97 -3.40 -8.95
CA HIS A 55 -6.73 -3.03 -7.76
C HIS A 55 -6.67 -1.51 -7.60
N GLU A 56 -7.75 -0.86 -8.00
CA GLU A 56 -7.98 0.56 -7.79
C GLU A 56 -8.24 0.83 -6.31
N ILE A 57 -7.71 1.93 -5.81
CA ILE A 57 -7.97 2.42 -4.45
C ILE A 57 -9.08 3.44 -4.55
N GLU A 58 -10.03 3.36 -3.62
CA GLU A 58 -11.18 4.25 -3.55
C GLU A 58 -11.03 5.32 -2.46
N ASP A 59 -11.82 6.38 -2.59
CA ASP A 59 -11.92 7.40 -1.54
C ASP A 59 -12.43 6.78 -0.24
N GLY A 60 -11.74 7.05 0.87
CA GLY A 60 -12.07 6.53 2.20
C GLY A 60 -11.39 5.22 2.56
N ASP A 61 -10.63 4.61 1.65
CA ASP A 61 -9.95 3.34 1.92
C ASP A 61 -8.94 3.41 3.06
N VAL A 62 -8.89 2.32 3.83
CA VAL A 62 -7.90 2.10 4.88
C VAL A 62 -6.91 1.04 4.44
N ILE A 63 -5.65 1.47 4.28
CA ILE A 63 -4.56 0.69 3.71
C ILE A 63 -3.50 0.44 4.79
N PHE A 64 -3.06 -0.81 4.89
CA PHE A 64 -1.90 -1.20 5.68
C PHE A 64 -0.81 -1.79 4.80
N ILE A 65 0.42 -1.33 5.01
CA ILE A 65 1.61 -1.80 4.29
C ILE A 65 2.57 -2.37 5.33
N TYR A 66 2.90 -3.65 5.16
CA TYR A 66 3.86 -4.35 5.99
C TYR A 66 5.08 -4.77 5.16
N PRO A 67 6.30 -4.68 5.72
CA PRO A 67 7.49 -5.18 5.06
C PRO A 67 7.39 -6.70 4.92
N PRO A 68 8.17 -7.31 4.01
CA PRO A 68 8.23 -8.75 3.89
C PRO A 68 8.63 -9.40 5.22
N ILE A 69 7.83 -10.37 5.64
CA ILE A 69 8.10 -11.18 6.82
C ILE A 69 9.11 -12.26 6.41
N ALA A 70 10.39 -11.95 6.49
CA ALA A 70 11.48 -12.94 6.36
C ALA A 70 11.75 -13.57 7.74
N GLY A 71 10.83 -14.40 8.22
CA GLY A 71 10.94 -15.09 9.50
C GLY A 71 10.68 -16.58 9.32
N GLY A 72 11.75 -17.35 9.20
CA GLY A 72 11.71 -18.82 9.15
C GLY A 72 13.12 -19.34 9.39
N THR A 73 13.40 -19.72 10.64
CA THR A 73 14.59 -20.49 11.02
C THR A 73 14.35 -21.97 10.80
#